data_AF-A0A1H5LZF2-F1
#
_entry.id   AF-A0A1H5LZF2-F1
#
_cell.length_a   1.000
_cell.length_b   1.000
_cell.length_c   1.000
_cell.angle_alpha   90.00
_cell.angle_beta   90.00
_cell.angle_gamma   90.00
#
_symmetry.space_group_name_H-M   'P 1'
#
loop_
_entity.id
_entity.type
_entity.pdbx_description
1 polymer ?
#
loop_
_entity_poly.entity_id
_entity_poly.type
_entity_poly.pdbx_seq_one_letter_code
_entity_poly.pdbx_strand_id
1 'polypeptide(L)'
;MPKAGKTYGPRIPAPNYAQIKKDSKDEVLKKLGLERPEDAVHVRPEDLIVKAAGIVAQADAEIALHLDERDQALAHLWFYEQRLGLAATVGLGNMGYRQALATVMFGNKKHVHELPTGNGEELIQAAEAAGIERVEGAEEKLLEAAPIVFAARARRDLAVRFMQEAVFALSEQPYGWKPEKIAEHADVERNLIYKQRAAARRRRGL
;
A
#
# COMPACT_ATOMS: atom_id res chain seq x y z
N MET A 1 -28.59 -3.34 -5.08
CA MET A 1 -29.51 -3.35 -6.24
C MET A 1 -29.17 -2.16 -7.13
N PRO A 2 -29.00 -2.33 -8.45
CA PRO A 2 -28.81 -1.21 -9.35
C PRO A 2 -30.02 -0.27 -9.29
N LYS A 3 -29.79 1.05 -9.28
CA LYS A 3 -30.86 2.05 -9.42
C LYS A 3 -31.38 2.00 -10.86
N ALA A 4 -32.70 2.11 -11.04
CA ALA A 4 -33.32 2.15 -12.36
C ALA A 4 -32.61 3.18 -13.27
N GLY A 5 -32.25 2.77 -14.48
CA GLY A 5 -31.60 3.63 -15.48
C GLY A 5 -30.06 3.63 -15.52
N LYS A 6 -29.36 2.92 -14.62
CA LYS A 6 -27.88 2.79 -14.67
C LYS A 6 -27.47 1.41 -15.21
N THR A 7 -26.93 1.36 -16.42
CA THR A 7 -26.26 0.18 -16.98
C THR A 7 -24.82 0.12 -16.45
N TYR A 8 -24.48 -0.97 -15.77
CA TYR A 8 -23.12 -1.23 -15.29
C TYR A 8 -22.52 -2.43 -16.02
N GLY A 9 -21.20 -2.40 -16.22
CA GLY A 9 -20.46 -3.54 -16.76
C GLY A 9 -20.39 -4.71 -15.77
N PRO A 10 -19.99 -5.91 -16.24
CA PRO A 10 -19.89 -7.09 -15.39
C PRO A 10 -18.87 -6.89 -14.26
N ARG A 11 -19.12 -7.54 -13.11
CA ARG A 11 -18.19 -7.51 -11.97
C ARG A 11 -16.91 -8.26 -12.31
N ILE A 12 -15.77 -7.66 -11.98
CA ILE A 12 -14.46 -8.30 -12.11
C ILE A 12 -14.20 -9.16 -10.86
N PRO A 13 -13.77 -10.43 -11.01
CA PRO A 13 -13.45 -11.29 -9.87
C PRO A 13 -12.29 -10.70 -9.06
N ALA A 14 -12.40 -10.76 -7.72
CA ALA A 14 -11.36 -10.27 -6.83
C ALA A 14 -10.33 -11.38 -6.55
N PRO A 15 -9.02 -11.09 -6.62
CA PRO A 15 -7.97 -11.97 -6.12
C PRO A 15 -8.19 -12.36 -4.65
N ASN A 16 -7.60 -13.48 -4.22
CA ASN A 16 -7.62 -13.90 -2.82
C ASN A 16 -6.64 -13.06 -1.98
N TYR A 17 -7.03 -11.83 -1.67
CA TYR A 17 -6.21 -10.89 -0.91
C TYR A 17 -5.90 -11.32 0.52
N ALA A 18 -6.73 -12.18 1.11
CA ALA A 18 -6.44 -12.75 2.43
C ALA A 18 -5.22 -13.67 2.36
N GLN A 19 -5.16 -14.53 1.34
CA GLN A 19 -4.02 -15.42 1.10
C GLN A 19 -2.78 -14.62 0.71
N ILE A 20 -2.88 -13.66 -0.22
CA ILE A 20 -1.76 -12.79 -0.61
C ILE A 20 -1.17 -12.09 0.61
N LYS A 21 -2.01 -11.56 1.51
CA LYS A 21 -1.55 -10.92 2.76
C LYS A 21 -0.81 -11.89 3.66
N LYS A 22 -1.27 -13.14 3.77
CA LYS A 22 -0.64 -14.17 4.58
C LYS A 22 0.73 -14.52 3.99
N ASP A 23 0.79 -14.87 2.70
CA ASP A 23 2.03 -15.24 2.02
C ASP A 23 3.07 -14.12 2.08
N SER A 24 2.63 -12.87 1.89
CA SER A 24 3.48 -11.68 2.02
C SER A 24 4.08 -11.54 3.43
N LYS A 25 3.32 -11.85 4.48
CA LYS A 25 3.83 -11.78 5.85
C LYS A 25 4.80 -12.91 6.14
N ASP A 26 4.49 -14.12 5.67
CA ASP A 26 5.34 -15.30 5.82
C ASP A 26 6.69 -15.06 5.09
N GLU A 27 6.69 -14.38 3.94
CA GLU A 27 7.90 -13.96 3.24
C GLU A 27 8.75 -12.99 4.10
N VAL A 28 8.13 -11.99 4.74
CA VAL A 28 8.87 -11.07 5.64
C VAL A 28 9.49 -11.84 6.79
N LEU A 29 8.71 -12.69 7.48
CA LEU A 29 9.21 -13.48 8.60
C LEU A 29 10.40 -14.33 8.17
N LYS A 30 10.28 -15.04 7.05
CA LYS A 30 11.38 -15.83 6.47
C LYS A 30 12.62 -14.99 6.17
N LYS A 31 12.47 -13.81 5.54
CA LYS A 31 13.60 -12.91 5.26
C LYS A 31 14.27 -12.36 6.52
N LEU A 32 13.50 -12.16 7.58
CA LEU A 32 14.01 -11.75 8.88
C LEU A 32 14.68 -12.90 9.66
N GLY A 33 14.43 -14.15 9.26
CA GLY A 33 14.89 -15.35 9.98
C GLY A 33 14.00 -15.70 11.17
N LEU A 34 12.69 -15.41 11.06
CA LEU A 34 11.68 -15.63 12.07
C LEU A 34 10.68 -16.69 11.58
N GLU A 35 10.19 -17.54 12.48
CA GLU A 35 9.05 -18.41 12.20
C GLU A 35 7.74 -17.70 12.55
N ARG A 36 7.76 -16.93 13.64
CA ARG A 36 6.62 -16.16 14.15
C ARG A 36 7.06 -14.75 14.56
N PRO A 37 6.14 -13.77 14.58
CA PRO A 37 6.49 -12.40 14.97
C PRO A 37 7.11 -12.27 16.36
N GLU A 38 6.66 -13.08 17.32
CA GLU A 38 7.18 -13.12 18.69
C GLU A 38 8.65 -13.52 18.79
N ASP A 39 9.18 -14.26 17.80
CA ASP A 39 10.57 -14.72 17.82
C ASP A 39 11.57 -13.57 17.61
N ALA A 40 11.10 -12.38 17.23
CA ALA A 40 11.93 -11.18 17.05
C ALA A 40 12.70 -10.77 18.31
N VAL A 41 12.25 -11.17 19.51
CA VAL A 41 12.98 -10.95 20.77
C VAL A 41 14.32 -11.69 20.84
N HIS A 42 14.48 -12.75 20.05
CA HIS A 42 15.70 -13.56 19.99
C HIS A 42 16.68 -13.10 18.90
N VAL A 43 16.28 -12.14 18.06
CA VAL A 43 17.12 -11.56 17.01
C VAL A 43 17.79 -10.30 17.53
N ARG A 44 19.08 -10.14 17.24
CA ARG A 44 19.81 -8.92 17.58
C ARG A 44 19.15 -7.71 16.91
N PRO A 45 18.83 -6.64 17.65
CA PRO A 45 18.11 -5.51 17.09
C PRO A 45 18.90 -4.77 16.00
N GLU A 46 20.24 -4.84 16.02
CA GLU A 46 21.12 -4.34 14.95
C GLU A 46 20.90 -5.06 13.61
N ASP A 47 20.71 -6.38 13.63
CA ASP A 47 20.47 -7.16 12.41
C ASP A 47 19.02 -6.98 11.94
N LEU A 48 18.09 -6.93 12.90
CA LEU A 48 16.67 -6.80 12.64
C LEU A 48 16.35 -5.49 11.91
N ILE A 49 16.94 -4.37 12.34
CA ILE A 49 16.69 -3.07 11.71
C ILE A 49 17.19 -3.02 10.27
N VAL A 50 18.37 -3.56 9.98
CA VAL A 50 18.96 -3.56 8.62
C VAL A 50 18.09 -4.38 7.67
N LYS A 51 17.71 -5.60 8.07
CA LYS A 51 16.87 -6.45 7.23
C LYS A 51 15.48 -5.85 7.03
N ALA A 52 14.88 -5.29 8.09
CA ALA A 52 13.57 -4.65 7.98
C ALA A 52 13.60 -3.42 7.05
N ALA A 53 14.64 -2.58 7.15
CA ALA A 53 14.83 -1.43 6.26
C ALA A 53 14.95 -1.86 4.80
N GLY A 54 15.75 -2.90 4.51
CA GLY A 54 15.87 -3.45 3.16
C GLY A 54 14.55 -3.97 2.58
N ILE A 55 13.72 -4.63 3.40
CA ILE A 55 12.38 -5.09 2.97
C ILE A 55 11.45 -3.89 2.69
N VAL A 56 11.52 -2.83 3.52
CA VAL A 56 10.74 -1.60 3.28
C VAL A 56 11.16 -0.95 1.97
N ALA A 57 12.45 -0.80 1.71
CA ALA A 57 12.97 -0.22 0.47
C ALA A 57 12.55 -1.04 -0.76
N GLN A 58 12.67 -2.37 -0.70
CA GLN A 58 12.22 -3.26 -1.78
C GLN A 58 10.71 -3.10 -2.04
N ALA A 59 9.91 -3.10 -0.97
CA ALA A 59 8.46 -2.95 -1.09
C ALA A 59 8.05 -1.57 -1.62
N ASP A 60 8.73 -0.50 -1.20
CA ASP A 60 8.48 0.86 -1.70
C ASP A 60 8.81 0.98 -3.19
N ALA A 61 9.91 0.37 -3.65
CA ALA A 61 10.27 0.32 -5.07
C ALA A 61 9.22 -0.44 -5.90
N GLU A 62 8.74 -1.58 -5.41
CA GLU A 62 7.73 -2.40 -6.08
C GLU A 62 6.36 -1.71 -6.11
N ILE A 63 5.98 -1.00 -5.04
CA ILE A 63 4.80 -0.14 -5.05
C ILE A 63 4.97 0.94 -6.12
N ALA A 64 6.09 1.66 -6.12
CA ALA A 64 6.32 2.74 -7.08
C ALA A 64 6.26 2.26 -8.54
N LEU A 65 6.73 1.03 -8.81
CA LEU A 65 6.72 0.44 -10.15
C LEU A 65 5.31 0.16 -10.68
N HIS A 66 4.38 -0.30 -9.83
CA HIS A 66 3.07 -0.81 -10.26
C HIS A 66 1.87 0.05 -9.82
N LEU A 67 2.08 1.06 -8.98
CA LEU A 67 0.99 1.88 -8.42
C LEU A 67 0.23 2.64 -9.50
N ASP A 68 0.96 3.29 -10.41
CA ASP A 68 0.36 4.11 -11.46
C ASP A 68 -0.38 3.25 -12.46
N GLU A 69 0.18 2.12 -12.87
CA GLU A 69 -0.50 1.15 -13.73
C GLU A 69 -1.82 0.67 -13.12
N ARG A 70 -1.80 0.27 -11.84
CA ARG A 70 -3.00 -0.13 -11.10
C ARG A 70 -4.04 1.00 -11.08
N ASP A 71 -3.60 2.22 -10.76
CA ASP A 71 -4.52 3.34 -10.55
C ASP A 71 -5.11 3.87 -11.87
N GLN A 72 -4.34 3.88 -12.96
CA GLN A 72 -4.83 4.22 -14.30
C GLN A 72 -5.80 3.15 -14.84
N ALA A 73 -5.47 1.87 -14.71
CA ALA A 73 -6.38 0.78 -15.08
C ALA A 73 -7.69 0.84 -14.28
N LEU A 74 -7.60 1.12 -12.97
CA LEU A 74 -8.75 1.32 -12.10
C LEU A 74 -9.61 2.52 -12.55
N ALA A 75 -8.97 3.64 -12.86
CA ALA A 75 -9.67 4.84 -13.33
C ALA A 75 -10.37 4.58 -14.66
N HIS A 76 -9.69 3.95 -15.63
CA HIS A 76 -10.30 3.57 -16.91
C HIS A 76 -11.56 2.73 -16.71
N LEU A 77 -11.47 1.67 -15.90
CA LEU A 77 -12.59 0.76 -15.65
C LEU A 77 -13.75 1.45 -14.91
N TRP A 78 -13.48 2.50 -14.16
CA TRP A 78 -14.52 3.28 -13.47
C TRP A 78 -15.19 4.31 -14.38
N PHE A 79 -14.39 5.12 -15.07
CA PHE A 79 -14.87 6.24 -15.88
C PHE A 79 -15.44 5.79 -17.23
N TYR A 80 -14.74 4.92 -17.95
CA TYR A 80 -15.09 4.55 -19.32
C TYR A 80 -15.95 3.28 -19.39
N GLU A 81 -15.65 2.26 -18.57
CA GLU A 81 -16.36 0.96 -18.62
C GLU A 81 -17.40 0.77 -17.51
N GLN A 82 -17.38 1.61 -16.47
CA GLN A 82 -18.34 1.58 -15.35
C GLN A 82 -18.51 0.18 -14.73
N ARG A 83 -17.38 -0.51 -14.49
CA ARG A 83 -17.36 -1.84 -13.89
C ARG A 83 -17.77 -1.83 -12.42
N LEU A 84 -18.42 -2.91 -11.99
CA LEU A 84 -18.81 -3.11 -10.59
C LEU A 84 -17.73 -3.83 -9.78
N GLY A 85 -17.72 -3.56 -8.47
CA GLY A 85 -16.90 -4.32 -7.51
C GLY A 85 -15.42 -3.94 -7.47
N LEU A 86 -15.01 -2.87 -8.17
CA LEU A 86 -13.62 -2.46 -8.34
C LEU A 86 -12.84 -2.33 -7.03
N ALA A 87 -13.45 -1.80 -5.96
CA ALA A 87 -12.79 -1.69 -4.65
C ALA A 87 -12.28 -3.04 -4.13
N ALA A 88 -13.11 -4.09 -4.23
CA ALA A 88 -12.72 -5.44 -3.85
C ALA A 88 -11.68 -6.01 -4.82
N THR A 89 -11.83 -5.75 -6.12
CA THR A 89 -10.89 -6.18 -7.17
C THR A 89 -9.49 -5.65 -6.96
N VAL A 90 -9.32 -4.44 -6.40
CA VAL A 90 -8.00 -3.86 -6.12
C VAL A 90 -7.50 -4.06 -4.68
N GLY A 91 -8.25 -4.79 -3.86
CA GLY A 91 -7.88 -5.03 -2.45
C GLY A 91 -7.93 -3.78 -1.58
N LEU A 92 -8.76 -2.78 -1.93
CA LEU A 92 -8.92 -1.54 -1.16
C LEU A 92 -10.31 -1.47 -0.51
N GLY A 93 -10.38 -0.81 0.65
CA GLY A 93 -11.67 -0.37 1.19
C GLY A 93 -12.29 0.73 0.33
N ASN A 94 -13.60 0.97 0.46
CA ASN A 94 -14.33 1.95 -0.36
C ASN A 94 -13.67 3.34 -0.37
N MET A 95 -13.19 3.83 0.78
CA MET A 95 -12.50 5.11 0.85
C MET A 95 -11.13 5.10 0.16
N GLY A 96 -10.35 4.05 0.31
CA GLY A 96 -9.05 3.93 -0.35
C GLY A 96 -9.19 3.85 -1.87
N TYR A 97 -10.20 3.10 -2.33
CA TYR A 97 -10.59 3.04 -3.73
C TYR A 97 -10.96 4.42 -4.29
N ARG A 98 -11.83 5.19 -3.62
CA ARG A 98 -12.18 6.54 -4.09
C ARG A 98 -11.00 7.50 -4.01
N GLN A 99 -10.11 7.36 -3.03
CA GLN A 99 -8.88 8.15 -2.95
C GLN A 99 -7.93 7.87 -4.13
N ALA A 100 -7.85 6.63 -4.61
CA ALA A 100 -7.07 6.29 -5.81
C ALA A 100 -7.65 7.01 -7.05
N LEU A 101 -8.97 6.91 -7.26
CA LEU A 101 -9.64 7.63 -8.35
C LEU A 101 -9.42 9.15 -8.29
N ALA A 102 -9.55 9.74 -7.10
CA ALA A 102 -9.30 11.18 -6.92
C ALA A 102 -7.84 11.57 -7.14
N THR A 103 -6.90 10.65 -6.88
CA THR A 103 -5.48 10.89 -7.16
C THR A 103 -5.24 10.91 -8.66
N VAL A 104 -5.84 10.00 -9.42
CA VAL A 104 -5.72 10.01 -10.89
C VAL A 104 -6.39 11.24 -11.50
N MET A 105 -7.62 11.56 -11.08
CA MET A 105 -8.39 12.67 -11.66
C MET A 105 -7.86 14.06 -11.28
N PHE A 106 -7.40 14.25 -10.05
CA PHE A 106 -7.06 15.58 -9.51
C PHE A 106 -5.61 15.71 -9.05
N GLY A 107 -4.80 14.66 -9.19
CA GLY A 107 -3.45 14.61 -8.61
C GLY A 107 -3.43 14.55 -7.07
N ASN A 108 -4.60 14.50 -6.41
CA ASN A 108 -4.68 14.64 -4.95
C ASN A 108 -5.91 13.92 -4.36
N LYS A 109 -5.62 12.91 -3.53
CA LYS A 109 -6.61 12.09 -2.80
C LYS A 109 -7.62 12.85 -1.92
N LYS A 110 -7.36 14.12 -1.57
CA LYS A 110 -8.26 14.92 -0.74
C LYS A 110 -9.55 15.33 -1.47
N HIS A 111 -9.54 15.37 -2.79
CA HIS A 111 -10.69 15.73 -3.63
C HIS A 111 -11.66 14.56 -3.87
N VAL A 112 -11.66 13.57 -2.97
CA VAL A 112 -12.54 12.39 -3.04
C VAL A 112 -14.04 12.72 -3.09
N HIS A 113 -14.41 13.86 -2.52
CA HIS A 113 -15.77 14.38 -2.47
C HIS A 113 -16.18 15.13 -3.74
N GLU A 114 -15.21 15.50 -4.57
CA GLU A 114 -15.40 16.17 -5.86
C GLU A 114 -15.51 15.18 -7.03
N LEU A 115 -15.28 13.88 -6.77
CA LEU A 115 -15.49 12.83 -7.77
C LEU A 115 -16.92 12.87 -8.32
N PRO A 116 -17.10 12.78 -9.64
CA PRO A 116 -18.41 12.87 -10.26
C PRO A 116 -19.35 11.76 -9.76
N THR A 117 -20.64 12.10 -9.67
CA THR A 117 -21.70 11.17 -9.21
C THR A 117 -22.58 10.66 -10.35
N GLY A 118 -22.28 11.12 -11.57
CA GLY A 118 -22.96 10.81 -12.82
C GLY A 118 -22.83 9.36 -13.27
N ASN A 119 -23.26 9.08 -14.49
CA ASN A 119 -23.10 7.78 -15.15
C ASN A 119 -23.03 7.95 -16.67
N GLY A 120 -22.68 6.89 -17.39
CA GLY A 120 -22.68 6.93 -18.84
C GLY A 120 -21.71 7.99 -19.38
N GLU A 121 -22.24 8.84 -20.24
CA GLU A 121 -21.52 9.88 -20.95
C GLU A 121 -20.95 10.97 -20.04
N GLU A 122 -21.61 11.29 -18.92
CA GLU A 122 -21.11 12.31 -17.97
C GLU A 122 -19.77 11.91 -17.35
N LEU A 123 -19.58 10.61 -17.05
CA LEU A 123 -18.32 10.11 -16.51
C LEU A 123 -17.22 10.12 -17.57
N ILE A 124 -17.57 9.78 -18.81
CA ILE A 124 -16.64 9.79 -19.95
C ILE A 124 -16.15 11.23 -20.20
N GLN A 125 -17.06 12.20 -20.27
CA GLN A 125 -16.72 13.61 -20.46
C GLN A 125 -15.86 14.15 -19.30
N ALA A 126 -16.18 13.78 -18.05
CA ALA A 126 -15.38 14.18 -16.90
C ALA A 126 -13.96 13.61 -16.95
N ALA A 127 -13.81 12.36 -17.42
CA ALA A 127 -12.50 11.71 -17.58
C ALA A 127 -11.68 12.35 -18.69
N GLU A 128 -12.30 12.63 -19.83
CA GLU A 128 -11.66 13.30 -20.97
C GLU A 128 -11.23 14.72 -20.61
N ALA A 129 -12.08 15.48 -19.90
CA ALA A 129 -11.75 16.82 -19.40
C ALA A 129 -10.60 16.81 -18.37
N ALA A 130 -10.49 15.74 -17.58
CA ALA A 130 -9.41 15.55 -16.61
C ALA A 130 -8.13 14.93 -17.23
N GLY A 131 -8.15 14.60 -18.53
CA GLY A 131 -7.00 13.98 -19.21
C GLY A 131 -6.70 12.55 -18.75
N ILE A 132 -7.71 11.81 -18.27
CA ILE A 132 -7.54 10.42 -17.83
C ILE A 132 -7.34 9.54 -19.07
N GLU A 133 -6.22 8.84 -19.12
CA GLU A 133 -5.87 7.98 -20.26
C GLU A 133 -6.82 6.79 -20.40
N ARG A 134 -7.13 6.43 -21.65
CA ARG A 134 -7.78 5.16 -21.95
C ARG A 134 -6.72 4.07 -21.97
N VAL A 135 -6.95 3.01 -21.18
CA VAL A 135 -6.01 1.92 -20.99
C VAL A 135 -6.51 0.69 -21.75
N GLU A 136 -5.78 0.28 -22.77
CA GLU A 136 -6.02 -1.02 -23.43
C GLU A 136 -5.69 -2.16 -22.45
N GLY A 137 -6.58 -3.16 -22.41
CA GLY A 137 -6.44 -4.31 -21.50
C GLY A 137 -6.57 -3.93 -20.01
N ALA A 138 -7.32 -2.88 -19.67
CA ALA A 138 -7.38 -2.36 -18.30
C ALA A 138 -7.77 -3.41 -17.25
N GLU A 139 -8.68 -4.34 -17.56
CA GLU A 139 -9.04 -5.42 -16.62
C GLU A 139 -7.84 -6.34 -16.32
N GLU A 140 -7.09 -6.75 -17.35
CA GLU A 140 -5.91 -7.61 -17.20
C GLU A 140 -4.81 -6.90 -16.42
N LYS A 141 -4.47 -5.67 -16.81
CA LYS A 141 -3.49 -4.84 -16.09
C LYS A 141 -3.86 -4.60 -14.63
N LEU A 142 -5.15 -4.39 -14.36
CA LEU A 142 -5.64 -4.24 -13.00
C LEU A 142 -5.43 -5.53 -12.18
N LEU A 143 -5.75 -6.68 -12.78
CA LEU A 143 -5.64 -7.99 -12.14
C LEU A 143 -4.18 -8.42 -11.94
N GLU A 144 -3.24 -7.90 -12.73
CA GLU A 144 -1.81 -8.08 -12.55
C GLU A 144 -1.24 -7.14 -11.49
N ALA A 145 -1.42 -5.82 -11.65
CA ALA A 145 -0.77 -4.82 -10.81
C ALA A 145 -1.37 -4.75 -9.40
N ALA A 146 -2.68 -4.95 -9.23
CA ALA A 146 -3.31 -4.77 -7.92
C ALA A 146 -2.84 -5.78 -6.85
N PRO A 147 -2.76 -7.10 -7.13
CA PRO A 147 -2.13 -8.07 -6.22
C PRO A 147 -0.71 -7.70 -5.82
N ILE A 148 0.12 -7.25 -6.78
CA ILE A 148 1.53 -6.91 -6.55
C ILE A 148 1.63 -5.75 -5.57
N VAL A 149 0.93 -4.64 -5.85
CA VAL A 149 0.92 -3.47 -4.97
C VAL A 149 0.38 -3.81 -3.58
N PHE A 150 -0.65 -4.66 -3.51
CA PHE A 150 -1.21 -5.10 -2.22
C PHE A 150 -0.21 -5.95 -1.42
N ALA A 151 0.47 -6.90 -2.07
CA ALA A 151 1.49 -7.75 -1.46
C ALA A 151 2.67 -6.92 -0.94
N ALA A 152 3.15 -5.97 -1.75
CA ALA A 152 4.22 -5.05 -1.36
C ALA A 152 3.81 -4.19 -0.15
N ARG A 153 2.58 -3.64 -0.13
CA ARG A 153 2.06 -2.92 1.05
C ARG A 153 2.00 -3.82 2.30
N ALA A 154 1.56 -5.06 2.16
CA ALA A 154 1.52 -6.00 3.27
C ALA A 154 2.92 -6.31 3.85
N ARG A 155 3.91 -6.53 2.97
CA ARG A 155 5.33 -6.69 3.36
C ARG A 155 5.84 -5.45 4.08
N ARG A 156 5.65 -4.28 3.48
CA ARG A 156 6.07 -2.98 4.03
C ARG A 156 5.48 -2.75 5.42
N ASP A 157 4.17 -2.93 5.58
CA ASP A 157 3.48 -2.68 6.84
C ASP A 157 4.00 -3.57 7.97
N LEU A 158 4.34 -4.82 7.68
CA LEU A 158 4.92 -5.72 8.67
C LEU A 158 6.38 -5.36 8.96
N ALA A 159 7.20 -5.13 7.95
CA ALA A 159 8.60 -4.75 8.11
C ALA A 159 8.78 -3.45 8.91
N VAL A 160 7.91 -2.45 8.69
CA VAL A 160 7.89 -1.22 9.49
C VAL A 160 7.66 -1.49 10.97
N ARG A 161 6.86 -2.50 11.35
CA ARG A 161 6.64 -2.86 12.77
C ARG A 161 7.91 -3.41 13.40
N PHE A 162 8.63 -4.27 12.70
CA PHE A 162 9.93 -4.78 13.17
C PHE A 162 10.97 -3.65 13.23
N MET A 163 10.95 -2.73 12.28
CA MET A 163 11.81 -1.54 12.32
C MET A 163 11.52 -0.67 13.55
N GLN A 164 10.25 -0.46 13.90
CA GLN A 164 9.84 0.26 15.13
C GLN A 164 10.35 -0.43 16.40
N GLU A 165 10.23 -1.76 16.45
CA GLU A 165 10.66 -2.55 17.61
C GLU A 165 12.18 -2.54 17.76
N ALA A 166 12.92 -2.70 16.66
CA ALA A 166 14.38 -2.61 16.66
C ALA A 166 14.88 -1.21 17.03
N VAL A 167 14.29 -0.15 16.46
CA VAL A 167 14.62 1.25 16.81
C VAL A 167 14.39 1.52 18.28
N PHE A 168 13.29 1.02 18.84
CA PHE A 168 13.02 1.15 20.27
C PHE A 168 14.10 0.42 21.09
N ALA A 169 14.38 -0.86 20.79
CA ALA A 169 15.37 -1.64 21.52
C ALA A 169 16.78 -1.01 21.47
N LEU A 170 17.23 -0.52 20.31
CA LEU A 170 18.52 0.16 20.15
C LEU A 170 18.58 1.50 20.88
N SER A 171 17.46 2.19 21.04
CA SER A 171 17.40 3.46 21.76
C SER A 171 17.45 3.30 23.28
N GLU A 172 17.05 2.14 23.80
CA GLU A 172 17.01 1.84 25.23
C GLU A 172 18.31 1.17 25.71
N GLN A 173 18.50 1.09 27.02
CA GLN A 173 19.61 0.34 27.60
C GLN A 173 19.50 -1.16 27.26
N PRO A 174 20.62 -1.87 27.02
CA PRO A 174 22.01 -1.44 27.20
C PRO A 174 22.63 -0.69 26.00
N TYR A 175 21.92 -0.58 24.88
CA TYR A 175 22.48 0.00 23.66
C TYR A 175 22.60 1.52 23.75
N GLY A 176 21.51 2.21 24.07
CA GLY A 176 21.47 3.67 24.20
C GLY A 176 21.89 4.41 22.93
N TRP A 177 21.67 3.82 21.75
CA TRP A 177 22.07 4.42 20.49
C TRP A 177 21.25 5.68 20.20
N LYS A 178 21.94 6.71 19.72
CA LYS A 178 21.28 7.91 19.21
C LYS A 178 20.66 7.63 17.83
N PRO A 179 19.60 8.35 17.42
CA PRO A 179 18.97 8.17 16.11
C PRO A 179 19.94 8.25 14.93
N GLU A 180 20.99 9.07 15.02
CA GLU A 180 22.04 9.20 14.00
C GLU A 180 22.77 7.88 13.77
N LYS A 181 23.20 7.21 14.86
CA LYS A 181 23.92 5.94 14.78
C LYS A 181 23.03 4.83 14.22
N ILE A 182 21.76 4.81 14.62
CA ILE A 182 20.78 3.84 14.13
C ILE A 182 20.54 4.04 12.62
N ALA A 183 20.44 5.30 12.18
CA ALA A 183 20.23 5.68 10.79
C ALA A 183 21.41 5.26 9.90
N GLU A 184 22.63 5.56 10.34
CA GLU A 184 23.87 5.15 9.68
C GLU A 184 23.96 3.63 9.57
N HIS A 185 23.71 2.91 10.67
CA HIS A 185 23.78 1.44 10.69
C HIS A 185 22.76 0.77 9.77
N ALA A 186 21.55 1.33 9.67
CA ALA A 186 20.48 0.80 8.83
C ALA A 186 20.50 1.34 7.39
N ASP A 187 21.43 2.23 7.04
CA ASP A 187 21.49 2.95 5.77
C ASP A 187 20.15 3.63 5.40
N VAL A 188 19.60 4.39 6.35
CA VAL A 188 18.34 5.13 6.16
C VAL A 188 18.44 6.56 6.63
N GLU A 189 17.52 7.40 6.14
CA GLU A 189 17.39 8.79 6.57
C GLU A 189 17.13 8.94 8.08
N ARG A 190 17.87 9.86 8.72
CA ARG A 190 17.73 10.14 10.16
C ARG A 190 16.29 10.46 10.58
N ASN A 191 15.57 11.21 9.74
CA ASN A 191 14.18 11.59 10.00
C ASN A 191 13.24 10.38 10.05
N LEU A 192 13.56 9.30 9.33
CA LEU A 192 12.81 8.05 9.39
C LEU A 192 12.92 7.42 10.78
N ILE A 193 14.13 7.36 11.36
CA ILE A 193 14.37 6.80 12.69
C ILE A 193 13.59 7.56 13.76
N TYR A 194 13.58 8.90 13.73
CA TYR A 194 12.77 9.69 14.65
C TYR A 194 11.29 9.34 14.57
N LYS A 195 10.74 9.21 13.35
CA LYS A 195 9.33 8.83 13.14
C LYS A 195 9.05 7.44 13.68
N GLN A 196 9.93 6.45 13.43
CA GLN A 196 9.73 5.10 13.94
C GLN A 196 9.84 5.02 15.46
N ARG A 197 10.79 5.73 16.06
CA ARG A 197 10.91 5.80 17.53
C ARG A 197 9.65 6.39 18.15
N ALA A 198 9.13 7.49 17.62
CA ALA A 198 7.89 8.11 18.10
C ALA A 198 6.68 7.17 17.94
N ALA A 199 6.59 6.46 16.80
CA ALA A 199 5.54 5.47 16.57
C ALA A 199 5.63 4.28 17.54
N ALA A 200 6.85 3.78 17.80
CA ALA A 200 7.10 2.69 18.73
C ALA A 200 6.69 3.06 20.17
N ARG A 201 7.07 4.26 20.64
CA ARG A 201 6.67 4.78 21.95
C ARG A 201 5.17 4.90 22.09
N ARG A 202 4.49 5.51 21.09
CA ARG A 202 3.03 5.65 21.08
C ARG A 202 2.32 4.30 21.17
N ARG A 203 2.80 3.27 20.45
CA ARG A 203 2.24 1.91 20.51
C ARG A 203 2.35 1.27 21.90
N ARG A 204 3.30 1.72 22.71
CA ARG A 204 3.56 1.25 24.09
C ARG A 204 2.97 2.17 25.16
N GLY A 205 2.31 3.27 24.78
CA GLY A 205 1.77 4.25 25.73
C GLY A 205 2.81 5.16 26.40
N LEU A 206 3.96 5.38 25.74
CA LEU A 206 5.11 6.19 26.23
C LEU A 206 5.32 7.50 25.46
#